data_AF-A0A161XIS7-F1
#
_entry.id   AF-A0A161XIS7-F1
#
_cell.length_a   1.000
_cell.length_b   1.000
_cell.length_c   1.000
_cell.angle_alpha   90.00
_cell.angle_beta   90.00
_cell.angle_gamma   90.00
#
_symmetry.space_group_name_H-M   'P 1'
#
loop_
_entity.id
_entity.type
_entity.pdbx_description
1 polymer ?
#
loop_
_entity_poly.entity_id
_entity_poly.type
_entity_poly.pdbx_seq_one_letter_code
_entity_poly.pdbx_strand_id
1 'polypeptide(L)'
;MPSSSGRNDHPCRATRPARSRRRRGWFGHGKTNAEEKGNFGRFLDDVVYAFADVSVPLVPFLWFVMVSIPNLFFGVKTSALVAWTTMVVEVALIRGGWLSPLGTETPGWVSLTPSLLLLRLIYFNTLLAVVAYGGGSVAKTMGLPLVSIVVSVVCAGIGVGAFPRLAELYCDRFFVSGVRPNE
;
A
#
# COMPACT_ATOMS: atom_id res chain seq x y z
N MET A 1 21.70 -9.35 -21.78
CA MET A 1 22.08 -7.92 -21.66
C MET A 1 21.59 -7.39 -20.32
N PRO A 2 22.47 -6.87 -19.44
CA PRO A 2 22.02 -6.20 -18.21
C PRO A 2 21.38 -4.86 -18.62
N SER A 3 20.09 -4.69 -18.34
CA SER A 3 19.40 -3.43 -18.60
C SER A 3 19.98 -2.33 -17.70
N SER A 4 20.43 -1.24 -18.30
CA SER A 4 21.02 -0.04 -17.69
C SER A 4 20.11 0.75 -16.72
N SER A 5 19.01 0.16 -16.24
CA SER A 5 17.91 0.91 -15.59
C SER A 5 18.09 1.17 -14.08
N GLY A 6 19.10 0.59 -13.42
CA GLY A 6 19.20 0.61 -11.96
C GLY A 6 19.83 1.87 -11.35
N ARG A 7 20.40 2.77 -12.17
CA ARG A 7 21.18 3.93 -11.66
C ARG A 7 20.32 5.13 -11.27
N ASN A 8 19.07 5.19 -11.76
CA ASN A 8 18.17 6.33 -11.59
C ASN A 8 16.91 5.99 -10.77
N ASP A 9 16.87 4.84 -10.11
CA ASP A 9 15.73 4.47 -9.28
C ASP A 9 15.88 5.13 -7.90
N HIS A 10 14.84 5.85 -7.46
CA HIS A 10 14.82 6.44 -6.13
C HIS A 10 14.99 5.33 -5.07
N PRO A 11 15.88 5.46 -4.08
CA PRO A 11 16.29 4.36 -3.19
C PRO A 11 15.13 3.75 -2.38
N CYS A 12 14.08 4.53 -2.17
CA CYS A 12 12.87 4.11 -1.46
C CYS A 12 11.74 3.59 -2.34
N ARG A 13 12.03 3.33 -3.63
CA ARG A 13 11.05 2.88 -4.62
C ARG A 13 11.49 1.58 -5.25
N ALA A 14 10.58 0.61 -5.28
CA ALA A 14 10.72 -0.61 -6.04
C ALA A 14 10.06 -0.40 -7.42
N THR A 15 10.83 0.15 -8.36
CA THR A 15 10.33 0.52 -9.72
C THR A 15 10.29 -0.68 -10.68
N ARG A 16 11.16 -1.68 -10.46
CA ARG A 16 11.29 -2.86 -11.32
C ARG A 16 9.97 -3.61 -11.54
N PRO A 17 9.15 -3.90 -10.51
CA PRO A 17 7.86 -4.57 -10.71
C PRO A 17 6.88 -3.81 -11.61
N ALA A 18 6.93 -2.47 -11.60
CA ALA A 18 6.09 -1.64 -12.46
C ALA A 18 6.57 -1.62 -13.92
N ARG A 19 7.90 -1.68 -14.14
CA ARG A 19 8.51 -1.61 -15.48
C ARG A 19 8.66 -2.95 -16.19
N SER A 20 8.56 -4.07 -15.48
CA SER A 20 8.81 -5.42 -16.03
C SER A 20 7.67 -6.40 -15.75
N ARG A 21 7.44 -7.31 -16.69
CA ARG A 21 6.53 -8.46 -16.53
C ARG A 21 7.15 -9.65 -15.80
N ARG A 22 8.47 -9.62 -15.58
CA ARG A 22 9.19 -10.71 -14.92
C ARG A 22 8.97 -10.64 -13.40
N ARG A 23 8.57 -11.75 -12.79
CA ARG A 23 8.39 -11.89 -11.35
C ARG A 23 9.29 -12.99 -10.81
N ARG A 24 9.87 -12.76 -9.62
CA ARG A 24 10.69 -13.78 -8.95
C ARG A 24 9.80 -14.52 -7.96
N GLY A 25 9.76 -15.84 -8.09
CA GLY A 25 9.07 -16.73 -7.17
C GLY A 25 10.07 -17.68 -6.51
N TRP A 26 9.67 -18.22 -5.36
CA TRP A 26 10.38 -19.34 -4.75
C TRP A 26 9.86 -20.65 -5.37
N PHE A 27 10.77 -21.46 -5.90
CA PHE A 27 10.44 -22.72 -6.59
C PHE A 27 10.69 -23.96 -5.70
N GLY A 28 10.94 -23.76 -4.40
CA GLY A 28 11.37 -24.83 -3.51
C GLY A 28 12.89 -25.04 -3.48
N HIS A 29 13.38 -25.75 -2.46
CA HIS A 29 14.79 -26.16 -2.31
C HIS A 29 15.83 -25.03 -2.45
N GLY A 30 15.51 -23.82 -1.98
CA GLY A 30 16.40 -22.67 -2.05
C GLY A 30 16.59 -22.10 -3.46
N LYS A 31 15.86 -22.60 -4.47
CA LYS A 31 15.91 -22.06 -5.84
C LYS A 31 14.86 -20.98 -6.01
N THR A 32 15.29 -19.85 -6.58
CA THR A 32 14.38 -18.82 -7.08
C THR A 32 14.26 -18.98 -8.58
N ASN A 33 13.04 -18.94 -9.10
CA ASN A 33 12.82 -18.85 -10.54
C ASN A 33 12.30 -17.45 -10.88
N ALA A 34 12.56 -17.01 -12.10
CA ALA A 34 12.10 -15.71 -12.57
C ALA A 34 11.38 -15.90 -13.90
N GLU A 35 10.07 -15.94 -13.83
CA GLU A 35 9.16 -16.23 -14.95
C GLU A 35 8.52 -14.95 -15.47
N GLU A 36 8.23 -14.92 -16.77
CA GLU A 36 7.39 -13.89 -17.35
C GLU A 36 5.93 -14.26 -17.15
N LYS A 37 5.18 -13.38 -16.49
CA LYS A 37 3.75 -13.56 -16.26
C LYS A 37 2.96 -12.70 -17.25
N GLY A 38 1.83 -13.24 -17.73
CA GLY A 38 0.82 -12.43 -18.41
C GLY A 38 0.21 -11.38 -17.48
N ASN A 39 -0.60 -10.46 -18.02
CA ASN A 39 -1.15 -9.34 -17.24
C ASN A 39 -1.93 -9.80 -15.99
N PHE A 40 -2.77 -10.83 -16.13
CA PHE A 40 -3.53 -11.38 -15.00
C PHE A 40 -2.66 -12.10 -13.97
N GLY A 41 -1.71 -12.92 -14.42
CA GLY A 41 -0.76 -13.60 -13.52
C GLY A 41 0.13 -12.62 -12.75
N ARG A 42 0.48 -11.48 -13.37
CA ARG A 42 1.17 -10.37 -12.72
C ARG A 42 0.31 -9.73 -11.64
N PHE A 43 -0.98 -9.50 -11.92
CA PHE A 43 -1.91 -8.89 -10.98
C PHE A 43 -2.07 -9.77 -9.73
N LEU A 44 -2.30 -11.07 -9.91
CA LEU A 44 -2.42 -11.99 -8.78
C LEU A 44 -1.15 -12.02 -7.90
N ASP A 45 0.03 -12.01 -8.52
CA ASP A 45 1.31 -11.96 -7.79
C ASP A 45 1.49 -10.66 -7.01
N ASP A 46 1.04 -9.54 -7.59
CA ASP A 46 1.06 -8.22 -6.96
C ASP A 46 0.01 -8.10 -5.85
N VAL A 47 -1.14 -8.76 -5.96
CA VAL A 47 -2.17 -8.85 -4.90
C VAL A 47 -1.66 -9.63 -3.70
N VAL A 48 -1.00 -10.77 -3.88
CA VAL A 48 -0.44 -11.56 -2.76
C VAL A 48 0.60 -10.73 -2.00
N TYR A 49 1.46 -10.02 -2.73
CA TYR A 49 2.42 -9.10 -2.11
C TYR A 49 1.73 -7.96 -1.38
N ALA A 50 0.77 -7.29 -2.02
CA ALA A 50 0.03 -6.17 -1.44
C ALA A 50 -0.74 -6.59 -0.18
N PHE A 51 -1.35 -7.77 -0.21
CA PHE A 51 -2.03 -8.36 0.93
C PHE A 51 -1.08 -8.50 2.12
N ALA A 52 0.13 -9.02 1.92
CA ALA A 52 1.11 -9.14 3.00
C ALA A 52 1.60 -7.76 3.48
N ASP A 53 1.97 -6.86 2.56
CA ASP A 53 2.50 -5.53 2.86
C ASP A 53 1.50 -4.65 3.62
N VAL A 54 0.21 -4.77 3.31
CA VAL A 54 -0.87 -4.01 3.93
C VAL A 54 -1.40 -4.71 5.19
N SER A 55 -1.65 -6.01 5.15
CA SER A 55 -2.34 -6.70 6.25
C SER A 55 -1.45 -6.92 7.46
N VAL A 56 -0.17 -7.27 7.26
CA VAL A 56 0.74 -7.55 8.39
C VAL A 56 0.87 -6.35 9.33
N PRO A 57 1.12 -5.11 8.84
CA PRO A 57 1.14 -3.95 9.73
C PRO A 57 -0.22 -3.63 10.34
N LEU A 58 -1.32 -3.96 9.66
CA LEU A 58 -2.69 -3.65 10.10
C LEU A 58 -3.28 -4.64 11.10
N VAL A 59 -2.63 -5.80 11.34
CA VAL A 59 -3.12 -6.83 12.27
C VAL A 59 -3.57 -6.26 13.62
N PRO A 60 -2.79 -5.38 14.30
CA PRO A 60 -3.19 -4.85 15.60
C PRO A 60 -4.52 -4.07 15.56
N PHE A 61 -4.70 -3.20 14.57
CA PHE A 61 -5.93 -2.41 14.44
C PHE A 61 -7.11 -3.25 13.98
N LEU A 62 -6.91 -4.18 13.03
CA LEU A 62 -7.95 -5.10 12.61
C LEU A 62 -8.43 -5.98 13.77
N TRP A 63 -7.50 -6.49 14.58
CA TRP A 63 -7.82 -7.23 15.80
C TRP A 63 -8.64 -6.38 16.78
N PHE A 64 -8.20 -5.15 17.05
CA PHE A 64 -8.93 -4.22 17.93
C PHE A 64 -10.35 -3.96 17.43
N VAL A 65 -10.53 -3.64 16.15
CA VAL A 65 -11.87 -3.43 15.55
C VAL A 65 -12.72 -4.69 15.66
N MET A 66 -12.15 -5.88 15.45
CA MET A 66 -12.88 -7.13 15.54
C MET A 66 -13.45 -7.41 16.93
N VAL A 67 -12.66 -7.15 17.97
CA VAL A 67 -13.02 -7.47 19.37
C VAL A 67 -13.81 -6.35 20.05
N SER A 68 -13.52 -5.08 19.75
CA SER A 68 -14.05 -3.94 20.51
C SER A 68 -15.29 -3.28 19.91
N ILE A 69 -15.60 -3.52 18.63
CA ILE A 69 -16.66 -2.79 17.92
C ILE A 69 -17.88 -3.71 17.65
N PRO A 70 -19.12 -3.23 17.83
CA PRO A 70 -20.31 -4.01 17.52
C PRO A 70 -20.47 -4.28 16.01
N ASN A 71 -21.12 -5.39 15.67
CA ASN A 71 -21.45 -5.75 14.29
C ASN A 71 -22.67 -4.96 13.83
N LEU A 72 -22.47 -4.02 12.91
CA LEU A 72 -23.52 -3.25 12.24
C LEU A 72 -23.29 -3.33 10.73
N PHE A 73 -24.36 -3.52 9.95
CA PHE A 73 -24.28 -3.70 8.49
C PHE A 73 -23.52 -2.58 7.77
N PHE A 74 -23.61 -1.34 8.25
CA PHE A 74 -22.94 -0.17 7.68
C PHE A 74 -22.13 0.59 8.74
N GLY A 75 -21.53 -0.16 9.67
CA GLY A 75 -20.73 0.39 10.75
C GLY A 75 -19.23 0.51 10.42
N VAL A 76 -18.46 0.71 11.48
CA VAL A 76 -16.99 0.82 11.44
C VAL A 76 -16.35 -0.45 10.87
N LYS A 77 -16.88 -1.65 11.16
CA LYS A 77 -16.36 -2.91 10.60
C LYS A 77 -16.49 -3.00 9.08
N THR A 78 -17.65 -2.66 8.54
CA THR A 78 -17.88 -2.62 7.08
C THR A 78 -16.96 -1.61 6.43
N SER A 79 -16.84 -0.41 7.01
CA SER A 79 -15.94 0.64 6.51
C SER A 79 -14.48 0.19 6.54
N ALA A 80 -14.03 -0.45 7.63
CA ALA A 80 -12.69 -1.01 7.76
C ALA A 80 -12.40 -2.09 6.72
N LEU A 81 -13.34 -3.01 6.48
CA LEU A 81 -13.20 -4.08 5.50
C LEU A 81 -13.07 -3.52 4.08
N VAL A 82 -13.93 -2.57 3.72
CA VAL A 82 -13.92 -1.90 2.41
C VAL A 82 -12.62 -1.12 2.22
N ALA A 83 -12.22 -0.33 3.21
CA ALA A 83 -10.97 0.42 3.18
C ALA A 83 -9.77 -0.51 3.02
N TRP A 84 -9.64 -1.54 3.87
CA TRP A 84 -8.55 -2.51 3.78
C TRP A 84 -8.48 -3.21 2.43
N THR A 85 -9.63 -3.64 1.89
CA THR A 85 -9.69 -4.26 0.55
C THR A 85 -9.23 -3.27 -0.53
N THR A 86 -9.66 -2.02 -0.44
CA THR A 86 -9.26 -0.95 -1.37
C THR A 86 -7.75 -0.73 -1.31
N MET A 87 -7.18 -0.66 -0.10
CA MET A 87 -5.75 -0.50 0.09
C MET A 87 -4.97 -1.64 -0.58
N VAL A 88 -5.37 -2.90 -0.38
CA VAL A 88 -4.71 -4.06 -1.00
C VAL A 88 -4.76 -4.00 -2.52
N VAL A 89 -5.94 -3.73 -3.10
CA VAL A 89 -6.11 -3.68 -4.55
C VAL A 89 -5.29 -2.52 -5.15
N GLU A 90 -5.33 -1.34 -4.54
CA GLU A 90 -4.61 -0.19 -5.04
C GLU A 90 -3.10 -0.34 -4.95
N VAL A 91 -2.58 -0.90 -3.85
CA VAL A 91 -1.15 -1.25 -3.74
C VAL A 91 -0.73 -2.21 -4.85
N ALA A 92 -1.55 -3.21 -5.16
CA ALA A 92 -1.28 -4.13 -6.26
C ALA A 92 -1.27 -3.41 -7.63
N LEU A 93 -2.23 -2.49 -7.84
CA LEU A 93 -2.32 -1.69 -9.06
C LEU A 93 -1.12 -0.77 -9.26
N ILE A 94 -0.69 -0.07 -8.20
CA ILE A 94 0.47 0.83 -8.21
C ILE A 94 1.76 0.02 -8.40
N ARG A 95 1.92 -1.09 -7.67
CA ARG A 95 3.09 -1.97 -7.78
C ARG A 95 3.26 -2.54 -9.18
N GLY A 96 2.17 -2.96 -9.82
CA GLY A 96 2.20 -3.48 -11.18
C GLY A 96 2.29 -2.41 -12.26
N GLY A 97 2.28 -1.13 -11.90
CA GLY A 97 2.40 0.00 -12.82
C GLY A 97 1.14 0.28 -13.63
N TRP A 98 -0.03 -0.16 -13.16
CA TRP A 98 -1.32 0.16 -13.77
C TRP A 98 -1.89 1.49 -13.28
N LEU A 99 -1.54 1.90 -12.06
CA LEU A 99 -1.94 3.17 -11.47
C LEU A 99 -0.70 3.98 -11.12
N SER A 100 -0.72 5.27 -11.47
CA SER A 100 0.31 6.21 -11.03
C SER A 100 0.05 6.63 -9.58
N PRO A 101 1.07 6.63 -8.71
CA PRO A 101 0.95 7.20 -7.38
C PRO A 101 0.54 8.68 -7.42
N LEU A 102 -0.12 9.15 -6.37
CA LEU A 102 -0.48 10.56 -6.24
C LEU A 102 0.74 11.38 -5.80
N GLY A 103 1.02 12.45 -6.53
CA GLY A 103 2.05 13.42 -6.17
C GLY A 103 3.49 13.02 -6.47
N THR A 104 3.73 11.97 -7.27
CA THR A 104 5.06 11.61 -7.76
C THR A 104 4.99 10.92 -9.12
N GLU A 105 5.95 11.21 -10.00
CA GLU A 105 6.11 10.58 -11.32
C GLU A 105 6.92 9.27 -11.24
N THR A 106 7.51 8.97 -10.08
CA THR A 106 8.33 7.77 -9.93
C THR A 106 7.42 6.54 -9.91
N PRO A 107 7.57 5.58 -10.83
CA PRO A 107 6.68 4.42 -10.89
C PRO A 107 6.98 3.39 -9.79
N GLY A 108 6.01 2.53 -9.51
CA GLY A 108 6.16 1.38 -8.61
C GLY A 108 5.74 1.64 -7.17
N TRP A 109 6.03 0.69 -6.29
CA TRP A 109 5.65 0.74 -4.88
C TRP A 109 6.84 1.11 -3.98
N VAL A 110 6.57 1.40 -2.72
CA VAL A 110 7.59 1.75 -1.71
C VAL A 110 8.46 0.52 -1.41
N SER A 111 9.77 0.72 -1.19
CA SER A 111 10.69 -0.37 -0.86
C SER A 111 10.45 -0.94 0.55
N LEU A 112 11.01 -2.12 0.84
CA LEU A 112 10.85 -2.85 2.12
C LEU A 112 12.00 -2.59 3.11
N THR A 113 12.56 -1.37 3.12
CA THR A 113 13.60 -0.99 4.09
C THR A 113 13.00 -0.94 5.51
N PRO A 114 13.72 -1.36 6.57
CA PRO A 114 13.18 -1.42 7.94
C PRO A 114 12.51 -0.14 8.44
N SER A 115 13.08 1.04 8.16
CA SER A 115 12.48 2.33 8.53
C SER A 115 11.13 2.58 7.84
N LEU A 116 11.00 2.17 6.56
CA LEU A 116 9.75 2.28 5.81
C LEU A 116 8.71 1.26 6.24
N LEU A 117 9.12 0.14 6.83
CA LEU A 117 8.18 -0.79 7.48
C LEU A 117 7.58 -0.18 8.74
N LEU A 118 8.38 0.54 9.55
CA LEU A 118 7.87 1.29 10.70
C LEU A 118 6.92 2.41 10.26
N LEU A 119 7.27 3.11 9.18
CA LEU A 119 6.39 4.13 8.61
C LEU A 119 5.05 3.53 8.15
N ARG A 120 5.05 2.37 7.48
CA ARG A 120 3.83 1.63 7.10
C ARG A 120 3.00 1.28 8.32
N LEU A 121 3.62 0.78 9.38
CA LEU A 121 2.92 0.43 10.61
C LEU A 121 2.14 1.63 11.16
N ILE A 122 2.77 2.79 11.28
CA ILE A 122 2.08 3.98 11.81
C ILE A 122 1.05 4.50 10.80
N TYR A 123 1.44 4.64 9.54
CA TYR A 123 0.61 5.27 8.50
C TYR A 123 -0.63 4.45 8.14
N PHE A 124 -0.49 3.14 7.95
CA PHE A 124 -1.64 2.30 7.58
C PHE A 124 -2.64 2.17 8.74
N ASN A 125 -2.17 2.01 9.98
CA ASN A 125 -3.09 1.92 11.12
C ASN A 125 -3.83 3.25 11.34
N THR A 126 -3.15 4.38 11.19
CA THR A 126 -3.80 5.71 11.30
C THR A 126 -4.78 5.96 10.16
N LEU A 127 -4.39 5.68 8.91
CA LEU A 127 -5.27 5.79 7.75
C LEU A 127 -6.51 4.91 7.92
N LEU A 128 -6.33 3.62 8.24
CA LEU A 128 -7.45 2.70 8.40
C LEU A 128 -8.36 3.11 9.55
N ALA A 129 -7.82 3.63 10.65
CA ALA A 129 -8.62 4.18 11.75
C ALA A 129 -9.47 5.37 11.30
N VAL A 130 -8.84 6.38 10.67
CA VAL A 130 -9.55 7.57 10.16
C VAL A 130 -10.66 7.16 9.20
N VAL A 131 -10.37 6.24 8.27
CA VAL A 131 -11.37 5.81 7.27
C VAL A 131 -12.47 4.96 7.89
N ALA A 132 -12.15 4.04 8.80
CA ALA A 132 -13.14 3.16 9.42
C ALA A 132 -14.12 3.93 10.32
N TYR A 133 -13.60 4.83 11.17
CA TYR A 133 -14.44 5.67 12.03
C TYR A 133 -15.11 6.81 11.26
N GLY A 134 -14.41 7.39 10.28
CA GLY A 134 -14.94 8.41 9.38
C GLY A 134 -16.11 7.89 8.55
N GLY A 135 -15.94 6.77 7.84
CA GLY A 135 -16.99 6.14 7.04
C GLY A 135 -18.22 5.75 7.87
N GLY A 136 -18.01 5.17 9.06
CA GLY A 136 -19.10 4.81 9.96
C GLY A 136 -19.87 6.01 10.52
N SER A 137 -19.17 7.11 10.86
CA SER A 137 -19.80 8.34 11.36
C SER A 137 -20.59 9.09 10.29
N VAL A 138 -20.07 9.16 9.05
CA VAL A 138 -20.77 9.79 7.92
C VAL A 138 -22.05 9.04 7.56
N ALA A 139 -22.02 7.71 7.48
CA ALA A 139 -23.24 6.94 7.22
C ALA A 139 -24.31 7.11 8.31
N LYS A 140 -23.90 7.19 9.58
CA LYS A 140 -24.82 7.43 10.70
C LYS A 140 -25.46 8.81 10.64
N THR A 141 -24.70 9.84 10.27
CA THR A 141 -25.19 11.24 10.23
C THR A 141 -26.09 11.51 9.03
N MET A 142 -25.78 10.95 7.86
CA MET A 142 -26.58 11.15 6.65
C MET A 142 -27.78 10.19 6.54
N GLY A 143 -27.84 9.14 7.36
CA GLY A 143 -28.87 8.10 7.26
C GLY A 143 -28.76 7.26 5.97
N LEU A 144 -27.65 7.40 5.23
CA LEU A 144 -27.42 6.74 3.95
C LEU A 144 -26.32 5.68 4.10
N PRO A 145 -26.68 4.39 4.20
CA PRO A 145 -25.74 3.32 4.51
C PRO A 145 -24.61 3.19 3.47
N LEU A 146 -24.93 3.35 2.19
CA LEU A 146 -23.97 3.23 1.08
C LEU A 146 -22.89 4.32 1.09
N VAL A 147 -23.11 5.45 1.76
CA VAL A 147 -22.12 6.54 1.84
C VAL A 147 -20.87 6.08 2.57
N SER A 148 -20.99 5.20 3.58
CA SER A 148 -19.83 4.62 4.27
C SER A 148 -18.86 3.92 3.30
N ILE A 149 -19.39 3.18 2.33
CA ILE A 149 -18.60 2.43 1.35
C ILE A 149 -17.87 3.41 0.43
N VAL A 150 -18.60 4.39 -0.14
CA VAL A 150 -18.02 5.37 -1.06
C VAL A 150 -16.93 6.18 -0.37
N VAL A 151 -17.20 6.71 0.83
CA VAL A 151 -16.22 7.45 1.63
C VAL A 151 -15.01 6.57 1.94
N SER A 152 -15.23 5.30 2.28
CA SER A 152 -14.13 4.37 2.59
C SER A 152 -13.24 4.13 1.38
N VAL A 153 -13.82 3.87 0.21
CA VAL A 153 -13.05 3.68 -1.04
C VAL A 153 -12.28 4.94 -1.41
N VAL A 154 -12.92 6.10 -1.38
CA VAL A 154 -12.29 7.38 -1.78
C VAL A 154 -11.17 7.76 -0.82
N CYS A 155 -11.41 7.72 0.49
CA CYS A 155 -10.40 8.14 1.47
C CYS A 155 -9.24 7.14 1.57
N ALA A 156 -9.51 5.82 1.50
CA ALA A 156 -8.46 4.82 1.42
C ALA A 156 -7.65 4.98 0.12
N GLY A 157 -8.35 5.22 -0.99
CA GLY A 157 -7.79 5.53 -2.31
C GLY A 157 -6.76 6.66 -2.26
N ILE A 158 -7.21 7.83 -1.82
CA ILE A 158 -6.34 9.01 -1.69
C ILE A 158 -5.18 8.73 -0.73
N GLY A 159 -5.44 8.09 0.40
CA GLY A 159 -4.43 7.80 1.41
C GLY A 159 -3.32 6.87 0.93
N VAL A 160 -3.68 5.79 0.23
CA VAL A 160 -2.70 4.83 -0.33
C VAL A 160 -2.00 5.40 -1.54
N GLY A 161 -2.73 6.08 -2.43
CA GLY A 161 -2.16 6.79 -3.57
C GLY A 161 -1.10 7.82 -3.16
N ALA A 162 -1.29 8.54 -2.06
CA ALA A 162 -0.35 9.55 -1.55
C ALA A 162 0.86 8.96 -0.79
N PHE A 163 0.77 7.71 -0.30
CA PHE A 163 1.81 7.10 0.53
C PHE A 163 3.20 7.04 -0.13
N PRO A 164 3.33 6.67 -1.43
CA PRO A 164 4.58 6.77 -2.17
C PRO A 164 5.30 8.11 -2.06
N ARG A 165 4.58 9.22 -2.19
CA ARG A 165 5.17 10.56 -2.10
C ARG A 165 5.66 10.85 -0.68
N LEU A 166 4.89 10.46 0.33
CA LEU A 166 5.30 10.61 1.74
C LEU A 166 6.54 9.78 2.07
N ALA A 167 6.65 8.57 1.52
CA ALA A 167 7.82 7.71 1.69
C ALA A 167 9.07 8.30 1.02
N GLU A 168 8.94 8.93 -0.15
CA GLU A 168 10.03 9.66 -0.81
C GLU A 168 10.52 10.81 0.07
N LEU A 169 9.60 11.67 0.54
CA LEU A 169 9.92 12.80 1.42
C LEU A 169 10.61 12.36 2.73
N TYR A 170 10.11 11.29 3.33
CA TYR A 170 10.74 10.70 4.52
C TYR A 170 12.16 10.25 4.20
N CYS A 171 12.36 9.58 3.06
CA CYS A 171 13.68 9.10 2.69
C CYS A 171 14.68 10.20 2.35
N ASP A 172 14.25 11.23 1.65
CA ASP A 172 15.11 12.38 1.34
C ASP A 172 15.61 13.03 2.64
N ARG A 173 14.73 13.15 3.64
CA ARG A 173 15.05 13.76 4.94
C ARG A 173 15.93 12.89 5.84
N PHE A 174 15.82 11.57 5.79
CA PHE A 174 16.54 10.70 6.74
C PHE A 174 17.72 9.95 6.12
N PHE A 175 17.70 9.68 4.82
CA PHE A 175 18.77 8.95 4.13
C PHE A 175 19.65 9.84 3.24
N VAL A 176 19.09 10.88 2.61
CA VAL A 176 19.86 11.71 1.67
C VAL A 176 20.51 12.90 2.36
N SER A 177 19.79 13.63 3.23
CA SER A 177 20.37 14.76 3.98
C SER A 177 21.38 14.36 5.06
N GLY A 178 21.40 13.10 5.50
CA GLY A 178 22.43 12.60 6.43
C GLY A 178 23.81 12.37 5.77
N VAL A 179 23.89 12.42 4.44
CA VAL A 179 25.11 12.16 3.65
C VAL A 179 25.81 13.45 3.19
N ARG A 180 25.32 14.64 3.57
CA ARG A 180 26.10 15.89 3.46
C ARG A 180 26.74 16.25 4.80
N PRO A 181 27.88 15.66 5.18
CA PRO A 181 28.73 16.29 6.17
C PRO A 181 29.36 17.52 5.52
N ASN A 182 28.97 18.70 6.02
CA ASN A 182 29.71 19.97 5.95
C ASN A 182 30.19 20.41 4.56
N GLU A 183 29.43 21.29 3.91
CA GLU A 183 30.07 22.44 3.24
C GLU A 183 30.61 23.41 4.29
#